data_AF-A0A7V8DDA8-F1
#
_entry.id   AF-A0A7V8DDA8-F1
#
_cell.length_a   1.000
_cell.length_b   1.000
_cell.length_c   1.000
_cell.angle_alpha   90.00
_cell.angle_beta   90.00
_cell.angle_gamma   90.00
#
_symmetry.space_group_name_H-M   'P 1'
#
loop_
_entity.id
_entity.type
_entity.pdbx_description
1 polymer ?
#
loop_
_entity_poly.entity_id
_entity_poly.type
_entity_poly.pdbx_seq_one_letter_code
_entity_poly.pdbx_strand_id
1 'polypeptide(L)'
;MSRARFAVLLSALLLFSLGLRLYRLGVPPGYYFDEVYSAFTARAYLHGEKDSYFPHASHPEGAGYQWVHPPLAGLLMAAGMKAGGERPAAWRFGSALAGAAAVGLTAALALELFASPAAGLTVERFTAKTGEATARSGAAAARSAGRPELRLPLAAWLLLWAPWLLSPRVMFFYHYTPAVPFLCVLLGWAAEGARNPSLPGALVLPGGRAVSRALMLLAFLWFALFYPLHTAVPLPQGAVKNGFLSLPG
;
A
#
# COMPACT_ATOMS: atom_id res chain seq x y z
N MET A 1 -13.68 -21.48 4.02
CA MET A 1 -12.25 -21.77 3.81
C MET A 1 -11.61 -22.09 5.16
N SER A 2 -10.76 -23.12 5.27
CA SER A 2 -10.10 -23.45 6.55
C SER A 2 -9.05 -22.40 6.93
N ARG A 3 -8.82 -22.19 8.23
CA ARG A 3 -7.79 -21.27 8.75
C ARG A 3 -6.39 -21.52 8.17
N ALA A 4 -5.99 -22.78 8.07
CA ALA A 4 -4.70 -23.17 7.50
C ALA A 4 -4.55 -22.72 6.04
N ARG A 5 -5.55 -23.01 5.20
CA ARG A 5 -5.58 -22.56 3.80
C ARG A 5 -5.53 -21.03 3.68
N PHE A 6 -6.25 -20.30 4.54
CA PHE A 6 -6.19 -18.83 4.53
C PHE A 6 -4.78 -18.33 4.85
N ALA A 7 -4.17 -18.84 5.93
CA ALA A 7 -2.83 -18.45 6.33
C ALA A 7 -1.80 -18.72 5.21
N VAL A 8 -1.87 -19.90 4.58
CA VAL A 8 -1.01 -20.24 3.44
C VAL A 8 -1.18 -19.26 2.29
N LEU A 9 -2.41 -18.92 1.90
CA LEU A 9 -2.67 -17.98 0.82
C LEU A 9 -2.19 -16.56 1.15
N LEU A 10 -2.41 -16.09 2.37
CA LEU A 10 -1.93 -14.78 2.81
C LEU A 10 -0.40 -14.75 2.83
N SER A 11 0.24 -15.77 3.39
CA SER A 11 1.70 -15.87 3.38
C SER A 11 2.26 -15.91 1.95
N ALA A 12 1.65 -16.68 1.05
CA ALA A 12 2.05 -16.71 -0.35
C ALA A 12 1.91 -15.33 -1.02
N LEU A 13 0.81 -14.62 -0.76
CA LEU A 13 0.59 -13.26 -1.28
C LEU A 13 1.63 -12.27 -0.73
N LEU A 14 1.97 -12.33 0.56
CA LEU A 14 2.95 -11.45 1.17
C LEU A 14 4.37 -11.74 0.65
N LEU A 15 4.74 -13.01 0.52
CA LEU A 15 6.02 -13.42 -0.04
C LEU A 15 6.12 -13.02 -1.52
N PHE A 16 5.06 -13.21 -2.29
CA PHE A 16 5.00 -12.75 -3.68
C PHE A 16 5.13 -11.22 -3.77
N SER A 17 4.34 -10.48 -2.98
CA SER A 17 4.38 -9.02 -2.88
C SER A 17 5.75 -8.46 -2.49
N LEU A 18 6.44 -9.13 -1.56
CA LEU A 18 7.80 -8.79 -1.16
C LEU A 18 8.80 -9.13 -2.26
N GLY A 19 8.72 -10.33 -2.85
CA GLY A 19 9.59 -10.77 -3.94
C GLY A 19 9.55 -9.82 -5.13
N LEU A 20 8.35 -9.34 -5.51
CA LEU A 20 8.19 -8.36 -6.58
C LEU A 20 8.87 -7.01 -6.26
N ARG A 21 8.84 -6.58 -4.99
CA ARG A 21 9.48 -5.30 -4.56
C ARG A 21 10.98 -5.43 -4.42
N LEU A 22 11.48 -6.60 -4.01
CA LEU A 22 12.92 -6.85 -3.92
C LEU A 22 13.54 -7.10 -5.31
N TYR A 23 12.75 -7.53 -6.29
CA TYR A 23 13.20 -7.70 -7.66
C TYR A 23 13.73 -6.37 -8.22
N ARG A 24 15.02 -6.36 -8.57
CA ARG A 24 15.74 -5.20 -9.13
C ARG A 24 15.67 -3.93 -8.27
N LEU A 25 15.53 -4.07 -6.95
CA LEU A 25 15.48 -2.95 -6.00
C LEU A 25 16.68 -2.00 -6.14
N GLY A 26 17.84 -2.50 -6.55
CA GLY A 26 19.05 -1.69 -6.79
C GLY A 26 19.05 -0.86 -8.09
N VAL A 27 18.00 -0.92 -8.90
CA VAL A 27 17.92 -0.27 -10.22
C VAL A 27 16.85 0.83 -10.21
N PRO A 28 17.10 2.03 -10.78
CA PRO A 28 18.33 2.47 -11.44
C PRO A 28 19.50 2.68 -10.47
N PRO A 29 20.75 2.67 -10.96
CA PRO A 29 21.91 3.08 -10.18
C PRO A 29 21.84 4.59 -9.89
N GLY A 30 22.00 4.97 -8.63
CA GLY A 30 21.90 6.37 -8.19
C GLY A 30 20.51 6.76 -7.70
N TYR A 31 20.36 8.04 -7.38
CA TYR A 31 19.09 8.62 -6.95
C TYR A 31 18.13 8.76 -8.13
N TYR A 32 16.88 8.41 -7.88
CA TYR A 32 15.78 8.59 -8.82
C TYR A 32 14.68 9.46 -8.20
N PHE A 33 14.25 10.50 -8.92
CA PHE A 33 13.17 11.39 -8.48
C PHE A 33 13.47 11.95 -7.06
N ASP A 34 12.52 11.87 -6.13
CA ASP A 34 12.63 12.39 -4.76
C ASP A 34 13.70 11.69 -3.89
N GLU A 35 14.40 10.67 -4.39
CA GLU A 35 15.57 10.10 -3.71
C GLU A 35 16.72 11.11 -3.58
N VAL A 36 16.81 12.11 -4.47
CA VAL A 36 17.80 13.19 -4.36
C VAL A 36 17.64 14.02 -3.08
N TYR A 37 16.45 13.95 -2.47
CA TYR A 37 16.16 14.58 -1.19
C TYR A 37 16.20 13.56 -0.05
N SER A 38 15.40 12.50 -0.16
CA SER A 38 15.18 11.54 0.92
C SER A 38 16.41 10.66 1.19
N ALA A 39 16.96 10.02 0.15
CA ALA A 39 18.11 9.13 0.29
C ALA A 39 19.38 9.91 0.58
N PHE A 40 19.54 11.11 -0.01
CA PHE A 40 20.62 12.02 0.32
C PHE A 40 20.60 12.43 1.80
N THR A 41 19.45 12.86 2.31
CA THR A 41 19.32 13.24 3.73
C THR A 41 19.56 12.06 4.67
N ALA A 42 19.07 10.86 4.31
CA ALA A 42 19.33 9.65 5.07
C ALA A 42 20.82 9.28 5.11
N ARG A 43 21.55 9.54 4.02
CA ARG A 43 23.01 9.36 3.96
C ARG A 43 23.71 10.35 4.88
N ALA A 44 23.27 11.61 4.91
CA ALA A 44 23.79 12.62 5.82
C ALA A 44 23.53 12.26 7.31
N TYR A 45 22.36 11.68 7.62
CA TYR A 45 22.09 11.12 8.96
C TYR A 45 23.06 9.99 9.33
N LEU A 46 23.38 9.11 8.37
CA LEU A 46 24.32 8.00 8.61
C LEU A 46 25.72 8.51 8.99
N HIS A 47 26.17 9.61 8.38
CA HIS A 47 27.47 10.23 8.63
C HIS A 47 27.47 11.26 9.76
N GLY A 48 26.33 11.49 10.41
CA GLY A 48 26.21 12.44 11.53
C GLY A 48 26.36 13.91 11.10
N GLU A 49 26.05 14.21 9.84
CA GLU A 49 26.11 15.56 9.30
C GLU A 49 25.00 16.42 9.89
N LYS A 50 25.36 17.46 10.64
CA LYS A 50 24.40 18.33 11.34
C LYS A 50 23.54 19.14 10.37
N ASP A 51 24.06 19.40 9.18
CA ASP A 51 23.41 20.15 8.10
C ASP A 51 22.07 19.53 7.67
N SER A 52 21.91 18.20 7.85
CA SER A 52 20.68 17.47 7.56
C SER A 52 19.46 17.91 8.40
N TYR A 53 19.67 18.67 9.47
CA TYR A 53 18.62 19.20 10.34
C TYR A 53 18.27 20.66 10.06
N PHE A 54 19.01 21.34 9.19
CA PHE A 54 18.87 22.78 8.96
C PHE A 54 18.26 23.09 7.58
N PRO A 55 17.13 23.83 7.52
CA PRO A 55 16.41 24.14 6.27
C PRO A 55 17.24 24.83 5.17
N HIS A 56 18.27 25.58 5.56
CA HIS A 56 19.05 26.43 4.69
C HIS A 56 20.52 26.02 4.59
N ALA A 57 20.85 24.80 5.02
CA ALA A 57 22.21 24.29 4.86
C ALA A 57 22.58 24.14 3.39
N SER A 58 23.82 24.48 3.06
CA SER A 58 24.38 24.31 1.73
C SER A 58 24.41 22.82 1.37
N HIS A 59 24.08 22.51 0.14
CA HIS A 59 24.03 21.14 -0.38
C HIS A 59 24.65 21.10 -1.78
N PRO A 60 25.13 19.93 -2.22
CA PRO A 60 25.64 19.76 -3.58
C PRO A 60 24.57 20.06 -4.63
N GLU A 61 25.01 20.53 -5.81
CA GLU A 61 24.11 20.73 -6.94
C GLU A 61 23.40 19.41 -7.31
N GLY A 62 22.06 19.47 -7.45
CA GLY A 62 21.23 18.30 -7.78
C GLY A 62 20.79 17.42 -6.60
N ALA A 63 21.12 17.77 -5.35
CA ALA A 63 20.61 17.11 -4.14
C ALA A 63 20.14 18.17 -3.13
N GLY A 64 19.35 17.79 -2.13
CA GLY A 64 18.92 18.75 -1.11
C GLY A 64 18.47 18.07 0.18
N TYR A 65 18.55 18.78 1.31
CA TYR A 65 18.09 18.24 2.58
C TYR A 65 16.56 18.27 2.69
N GLN A 66 15.98 17.14 3.05
CA GLN A 66 14.55 16.99 3.32
C GLN A 66 14.28 17.16 4.80
N TRP A 67 13.81 18.34 5.19
CA TRP A 67 13.55 18.72 6.58
C TRP A 67 12.05 18.87 6.91
N VAL A 68 11.18 18.80 5.90
CA VAL A 68 9.73 19.07 6.04
C VAL A 68 8.91 17.90 6.57
N HIS A 69 9.51 16.71 6.69
CA HIS A 69 8.84 15.52 7.23
C HIS A 69 9.53 15.00 8.50
N PRO A 70 8.80 14.27 9.36
CA PRO A 70 9.40 13.57 10.49
C PRO A 70 10.53 12.63 10.05
N PRO A 71 11.60 12.48 10.85
CA PRO A 71 12.85 11.84 10.42
C PRO A 71 12.76 10.32 10.29
N LEU A 72 11.65 9.68 10.72
CA LEU A 72 11.53 8.23 10.80
C LEU A 72 11.88 7.51 9.48
N ALA A 73 11.36 8.01 8.35
CA ALA A 73 11.65 7.42 7.05
C ALA A 73 13.14 7.50 6.71
N GLY A 74 13.76 8.68 6.90
CA GLY A 74 15.18 8.88 6.69
C GLY A 74 16.05 8.02 7.62
N LEU A 75 15.65 7.85 8.88
CA LEU A 75 16.35 6.98 9.83
C LEU A 75 16.27 5.49 9.43
N LEU A 76 15.12 5.03 8.94
CA LEU A 76 14.98 3.66 8.42
C LEU A 76 15.85 3.44 7.18
N MET A 77 15.94 4.44 6.30
CA MET A 77 16.83 4.41 5.14
C MET A 77 18.31 4.39 5.57
N ALA A 78 18.69 5.22 6.55
CA ALA A 78 20.03 5.25 7.12
C ALA A 78 20.41 3.91 7.78
N ALA A 79 19.48 3.30 8.51
CA ALA A 79 19.66 1.96 9.08
C ALA A 79 19.85 0.89 7.98
N GLY A 80 19.07 0.99 6.89
CA GLY A 80 19.24 0.15 5.71
C GLY A 80 20.64 0.30 5.09
N MET A 81 21.12 1.53 4.92
CA MET A 81 22.46 1.81 4.43
C MET A 81 23.56 1.34 5.38
N LYS A 82 23.37 1.49 6.70
CA LYS A 82 24.30 0.96 7.70
C LYS A 82 24.49 -0.55 7.60
N ALA A 83 23.41 -1.29 7.32
CA ALA A 83 23.44 -2.75 7.21
C ALA A 83 23.86 -3.25 5.81
N GLY A 84 23.47 -2.53 4.75
CA GLY A 84 23.59 -2.98 3.36
C GLY A 84 24.56 -2.19 2.49
N GLY A 85 25.24 -1.19 3.04
CA GLY A 85 26.08 -0.22 2.35
C GLY A 85 25.30 0.96 1.76
N GLU A 86 25.99 2.05 1.43
CA GLU A 86 25.41 3.25 0.79
C GLU A 86 25.14 2.99 -0.70
N ARG A 87 24.18 2.11 -0.99
CA ARG A 87 23.78 1.73 -2.36
C ARG A 87 22.26 1.72 -2.53
N PRO A 88 21.74 1.84 -3.78
CA PRO A 88 20.30 1.96 -4.03
C PRO A 88 19.42 0.90 -3.40
N ALA A 89 19.86 -0.36 -3.45
CA ALA A 89 19.11 -1.45 -2.84
C ALA A 89 18.93 -1.28 -1.32
N ALA A 90 19.89 -0.66 -0.62
CA ALA A 90 19.89 -0.55 0.83
C ALA A 90 18.95 0.55 1.33
N TRP A 91 18.99 1.74 0.71
CA TRP A 91 18.07 2.82 1.11
C TRP A 91 16.63 2.58 0.62
N ARG A 92 16.44 1.80 -0.45
CA ARG A 92 15.09 1.38 -0.90
C ARG A 92 14.54 0.17 -0.13
N PHE A 93 15.34 -0.50 0.69
CA PHE A 93 14.92 -1.73 1.38
C PHE A 93 13.77 -1.48 2.37
N GLY A 94 13.85 -0.41 3.15
CA GLY A 94 12.80 -0.06 4.12
C GLY A 94 11.44 0.20 3.45
N SER A 95 11.41 0.89 2.32
CA SER A 95 10.17 1.15 1.57
C SER A 95 9.61 -0.12 0.94
N ALA A 96 10.47 -1.04 0.46
CA ALA A 96 10.04 -2.34 -0.03
C ALA A 96 9.32 -3.16 1.07
N LEU A 97 9.88 -3.19 2.29
CA LEU A 97 9.26 -3.86 3.44
C LEU A 97 7.95 -3.19 3.86
N ALA A 98 7.93 -1.86 3.97
CA ALA A 98 6.73 -1.11 4.32
C ALA A 98 5.59 -1.35 3.32
N GLY A 99 5.92 -1.38 2.02
CA GLY A 99 4.95 -1.69 0.97
C GLY A 99 4.40 -3.12 1.03
N ALA A 100 5.22 -4.11 1.38
CA ALA A 100 4.75 -5.48 1.59
C ALA A 100 3.87 -5.58 2.86
N ALA A 101 4.26 -4.91 3.95
CA ALA A 101 3.48 -4.84 5.18
C ALA A 101 2.12 -4.18 4.97
N ALA A 102 2.04 -3.12 4.15
CA ALA A 102 0.79 -2.46 3.79
C ALA A 102 -0.23 -3.41 3.14
N VAL A 103 0.22 -4.39 2.34
CA VAL A 103 -0.66 -5.44 1.78
C VAL A 103 -1.26 -6.30 2.90
N GLY A 104 -0.44 -6.69 3.88
CA GLY A 104 -0.89 -7.46 5.05
C GLY A 104 -1.88 -6.69 5.92
N LEU A 105 -1.60 -5.40 6.17
CA LEU A 105 -2.50 -4.52 6.92
C LEU A 105 -3.83 -4.31 6.18
N THR A 106 -3.81 -4.17 4.86
CA THR A 106 -5.04 -4.07 4.05
C THR A 106 -5.85 -5.37 4.13
N ALA A 107 -5.19 -6.53 4.08
CA ALA A 107 -5.87 -7.81 4.25
C ALA A 107 -6.47 -7.96 5.66
N ALA A 108 -5.74 -7.55 6.70
CA ALA A 108 -6.23 -7.56 8.08
C ALA A 108 -7.44 -6.62 8.25
N LEU A 109 -7.40 -5.43 7.67
CA LEU A 109 -8.53 -4.49 7.66
C LEU A 109 -9.75 -5.09 6.95
N ALA A 110 -9.55 -5.74 5.80
CA ALA A 110 -10.63 -6.40 5.07
C ALA A 110 -11.25 -7.55 5.91
N LEU A 111 -10.43 -8.33 6.61
CA LEU A 111 -10.93 -9.38 7.51
C LEU A 111 -11.73 -8.78 8.65
N GLU A 112 -11.24 -7.73 9.30
CA GLU A 112 -11.96 -7.11 10.42
C GLU A 112 -13.33 -6.57 9.99
N LEU A 113 -13.41 -5.98 8.79
CA LEU A 113 -14.65 -5.38 8.28
C LEU A 113 -15.64 -6.42 7.70
N PHE A 114 -15.16 -7.54 7.17
CA PHE A 114 -15.98 -8.51 6.44
C PHE A 114 -16.10 -9.89 7.10
N ALA A 115 -15.41 -10.09 8.22
CA ALA A 115 -15.61 -11.25 9.05
C ALA A 115 -17.05 -11.34 9.56
N SER A 116 -17.71 -12.47 9.31
CA SER A 116 -18.74 -12.95 10.24
C SER A 116 -18.09 -13.13 11.63
N PRO A 117 -18.85 -13.11 12.74
CA PRO A 117 -18.31 -13.08 14.11
C PRO A 117 -17.18 -14.09 14.43
N ALA A 118 -17.06 -15.18 13.66
CA ALA A 118 -16.01 -16.18 13.78
C ALA A 118 -14.61 -15.75 13.24
N ALA A 119 -14.50 -14.73 12.39
CA ALA A 119 -13.23 -14.24 11.86
C ALA A 119 -12.68 -12.99 12.59
N GLY A 120 -13.53 -12.19 13.25
CA GLY A 120 -13.11 -11.09 14.15
C GLY A 120 -12.33 -11.58 15.38
N LEU A 121 -12.63 -12.80 15.85
CA LEU A 121 -11.84 -13.52 16.86
C LEU A 121 -10.36 -13.78 16.47
N THR A 122 -9.97 -13.54 15.21
CA THR A 122 -8.61 -13.76 14.69
C THR A 122 -7.71 -12.53 14.86
N VAL A 123 -8.28 -11.31 14.81
CA VAL A 123 -7.54 -10.07 15.07
C VAL A 123 -7.47 -9.81 16.57
N GLU A 124 -8.57 -10.06 17.29
CA GLU A 124 -8.69 -9.88 18.74
C GLU A 124 -7.67 -10.71 19.53
N ARG A 125 -7.32 -11.91 19.04
CA ARG A 125 -6.32 -12.78 19.68
C ARG A 125 -4.87 -12.45 19.30
N PHE A 126 -4.63 -11.63 18.28
CA PHE A 126 -3.29 -11.16 17.93
C PHE A 126 -2.91 -9.89 18.71
N THR A 127 -3.90 -9.11 19.16
CA THR A 127 -3.73 -7.91 19.99
C THR A 127 -3.93 -8.16 21.50
N ALA A 128 -4.55 -9.28 21.90
CA ALA A 128 -4.76 -9.66 23.31
C ALA A 128 -3.50 -10.13 24.06
N LYS A 129 -2.37 -9.43 23.89
CA LYS A 129 -1.26 -9.45 24.85
C LYS A 129 -1.02 -8.08 25.50
N THR A 130 -1.90 -7.10 25.28
CA THR A 130 -1.83 -5.78 25.91
C THR A 130 -3.22 -5.22 26.19
N GLY A 131 -3.63 -5.23 27.46
CA GLY A 131 -4.62 -4.31 28.04
C GLY A 131 -6.07 -4.82 28.18
N GLU A 132 -6.52 -4.96 29.43
CA GLU A 132 -7.83 -5.49 29.89
C GLU A 132 -9.07 -4.59 29.64
N ALA A 133 -9.06 -3.67 28.67
CA ALA A 133 -10.18 -2.73 28.47
C ALA A 133 -11.23 -3.13 27.40
N THR A 134 -11.04 -4.22 26.66
CA THR A 134 -11.72 -4.47 25.37
C THR A 134 -12.99 -5.33 25.43
N ALA A 135 -13.35 -5.87 26.59
CA ALA A 135 -14.44 -6.85 26.71
C ALA A 135 -15.86 -6.24 26.58
N ARG A 136 -16.04 -4.95 26.86
CA ARG A 136 -17.37 -4.31 26.82
C ARG A 136 -17.77 -3.75 25.44
N SER A 137 -16.80 -3.45 24.56
CA SER A 137 -17.06 -3.01 23.18
C SER A 137 -17.43 -4.16 22.25
N GLY A 138 -16.89 -5.37 22.48
CA GLY A 138 -17.18 -6.56 21.67
C GLY A 138 -18.65 -7.04 21.74
N ALA A 139 -19.30 -6.87 22.90
CA ALA A 139 -20.68 -7.33 23.11
C ALA A 139 -21.76 -6.44 22.44
N ALA A 140 -21.40 -5.21 22.06
CA ALA A 140 -22.25 -4.31 21.27
C ALA A 140 -22.05 -4.54 19.75
N ALA A 141 -20.80 -4.78 19.32
CA ALA A 141 -20.47 -5.14 17.94
C ALA A 141 -21.04 -6.52 17.52
N ALA A 142 -21.09 -7.48 18.45
CA ALA A 142 -21.71 -8.79 18.21
C ALA A 142 -23.24 -8.73 17.98
N ARG A 143 -23.93 -7.66 18.41
CA ARG A 143 -25.38 -7.50 18.28
C ARG A 143 -25.84 -6.86 16.96
N SER A 144 -24.96 -6.26 16.17
CA SER A 144 -25.30 -5.69 14.85
C SER A 144 -25.13 -6.68 13.69
N ALA A 145 -24.97 -7.97 14.00
CA ALA A 145 -24.82 -9.08 13.07
C ALA A 145 -25.91 -9.07 11.98
N GLY A 146 -25.60 -8.47 10.83
CA GLY A 146 -26.53 -8.42 9.71
C GLY A 146 -26.06 -7.61 8.50
N ARG A 147 -25.13 -6.65 8.63
CA ARG A 147 -24.58 -5.92 7.47
C ARG A 147 -23.11 -5.52 7.70
N PRO A 148 -22.20 -5.74 6.74
CA PRO A 148 -20.85 -5.19 6.85
C PRO A 148 -20.91 -3.66 6.92
N GLU A 149 -20.10 -3.06 7.79
CA GLU A 149 -20.06 -1.61 7.92
C GLU A 149 -19.22 -0.99 6.79
N LEU A 150 -19.83 -0.78 5.62
CA LEU A 150 -19.14 -0.14 4.48
C LEU A 150 -19.00 1.38 4.63
N ARG A 151 -19.71 1.98 5.61
CA ARG A 151 -19.74 3.43 5.81
C ARG A 151 -18.37 3.96 6.20
N LEU A 152 -17.68 3.29 7.12
CA LEU A 152 -16.35 3.70 7.56
C LEU A 152 -15.29 3.67 6.45
N PRO A 153 -15.08 2.56 5.70
CA PRO A 153 -14.12 2.56 4.61
C PRO A 153 -14.51 3.51 3.47
N LEU A 154 -15.81 3.68 3.20
CA LEU A 154 -16.28 4.67 2.21
C LEU A 154 -15.97 6.10 2.66
N ALA A 155 -16.27 6.44 3.91
CA ALA A 155 -15.97 7.75 4.48
C ALA A 155 -14.47 8.01 4.51
N ALA A 156 -13.66 7.03 4.92
CA ALA A 156 -12.20 7.14 4.90
C ALA A 156 -11.65 7.34 3.48
N TRP A 157 -12.14 6.59 2.49
CA TRP A 157 -11.75 6.78 1.10
C TRP A 157 -12.10 8.18 0.59
N LEU A 158 -13.34 8.65 0.82
CA LEU A 158 -13.77 9.99 0.42
C LEU A 158 -12.99 11.09 1.13
N LEU A 159 -12.77 10.98 2.44
CA LEU A 159 -12.03 11.98 3.21
C LEU A 159 -10.56 12.08 2.77
N LEU A 160 -9.95 10.96 2.41
CA LEU A 160 -8.54 10.94 1.98
C LEU A 160 -8.37 11.32 0.50
N TRP A 161 -9.41 11.18 -0.33
CA TRP A 161 -9.33 11.44 -1.76
C TRP A 161 -10.04 12.72 -2.21
N ALA A 162 -11.28 12.95 -1.78
CA ALA A 162 -12.14 14.02 -2.29
C ALA A 162 -11.56 15.44 -2.13
N PRO A 163 -10.82 15.79 -1.05
CA PRO A 163 -10.19 17.11 -0.96
C PRO A 163 -9.25 17.41 -2.13
N TRP A 164 -8.63 16.38 -2.71
CA TRP A 164 -7.72 16.53 -3.84
C TRP A 164 -8.41 16.83 -5.16
N LEU A 165 -9.72 16.55 -5.29
CA LEU A 165 -10.51 16.92 -6.48
C LEU A 165 -10.64 18.43 -6.66
N LEU A 166 -10.49 19.17 -5.56
CA LEU A 166 -10.60 20.63 -5.53
C LEU A 166 -9.23 21.32 -5.60
N SER A 167 -8.14 20.55 -5.60
CA SER A 167 -6.79 21.10 -5.66
C SER A 167 -6.46 21.56 -7.09
N PRO A 168 -6.05 22.83 -7.29
CA PRO A 168 -5.62 23.31 -8.60
C PRO A 168 -4.20 22.85 -8.97
N ARG A 169 -3.53 22.09 -8.10
CA ARG A 169 -2.13 21.68 -8.26
C ARG A 169 -2.03 20.36 -9.02
N VAL A 170 -0.91 20.15 -9.70
CA VAL A 170 -0.54 18.83 -10.24
C VAL A 170 -0.43 17.83 -9.08
N MET A 171 -1.26 16.79 -9.13
CA MET A 171 -1.36 15.79 -8.09
C MET A 171 -0.55 14.55 -8.46
N PHE A 172 0.41 14.20 -7.61
CA PHE A 172 1.13 12.94 -7.73
C PHE A 172 0.40 11.79 -7.01
N PHE A 173 0.63 10.56 -7.46
CA PHE A 173 -0.04 9.35 -6.95
C PHE A 173 0.15 9.12 -5.43
N TYR A 174 1.22 9.63 -4.82
CA TYR A 174 1.45 9.47 -3.38
C TYR A 174 0.38 10.14 -2.52
N HIS A 175 -0.32 11.16 -3.04
CA HIS A 175 -1.47 11.78 -2.35
C HIS A 175 -2.69 10.84 -2.31
N TYR A 176 -2.80 9.95 -3.28
CA TYR A 176 -3.88 8.97 -3.35
C TYR A 176 -3.57 7.68 -2.57
N THR A 177 -2.30 7.39 -2.34
CA THR A 177 -1.82 6.15 -1.72
C THR A 177 -2.50 5.85 -0.37
N PRO A 178 -2.76 6.82 0.55
CA PRO A 178 -3.48 6.56 1.79
C PRO A 178 -4.93 6.07 1.59
N ALA A 179 -5.57 6.44 0.49
CA ALA A 179 -6.96 6.05 0.18
C ALA A 179 -7.05 4.63 -0.41
N VAL A 180 -5.96 4.10 -0.98
CA VAL A 180 -5.93 2.83 -1.72
C VAL A 180 -6.39 1.63 -0.88
N PRO A 181 -5.95 1.42 0.38
CA PRO A 181 -6.41 0.28 1.19
C PRO A 181 -7.93 0.21 1.34
N PHE A 182 -8.56 1.37 1.56
CA PHE A 182 -10.01 1.47 1.70
C PHE A 182 -10.73 1.20 0.38
N LEU A 183 -10.20 1.71 -0.74
CA LEU A 183 -10.73 1.36 -2.05
C LEU A 183 -10.63 -0.14 -2.34
N CYS A 184 -9.49 -0.77 -2.05
CA CYS A 184 -9.31 -2.21 -2.24
C CYS A 184 -10.34 -3.03 -1.44
N VAL A 185 -10.60 -2.64 -0.19
CA VAL A 185 -11.64 -3.23 0.67
C VAL A 185 -13.03 -3.08 0.04
N LEU A 186 -13.39 -1.87 -0.41
CA LEU A 186 -14.70 -1.61 -1.04
C LEU A 186 -14.89 -2.36 -2.36
N LEU A 187 -13.88 -2.37 -3.23
CA LEU A 187 -13.92 -3.11 -4.50
C LEU A 187 -13.95 -4.63 -4.28
N GLY A 188 -13.23 -5.11 -3.27
CA GLY A 188 -13.28 -6.51 -2.85
C GLY A 188 -14.69 -6.92 -2.42
N TRP A 189 -15.34 -6.10 -1.60
CA TRP A 189 -16.74 -6.32 -1.21
C TRP A 189 -17.69 -6.28 -2.41
N ALA A 190 -17.56 -5.30 -3.30
CA ALA A 190 -18.40 -5.18 -4.48
C ALA A 190 -18.25 -6.41 -5.41
N ALA A 191 -17.03 -6.88 -5.62
CA ALA A 191 -16.74 -8.06 -6.43
C ALA A 191 -17.30 -9.34 -5.80
N GLU A 192 -17.25 -9.48 -4.48
CA GLU A 192 -17.81 -10.63 -3.76
C GLU A 192 -19.34 -10.57 -3.69
N GLY A 193 -19.94 -9.39 -3.51
CA GLY A 193 -21.39 -9.17 -3.59
C GLY A 193 -21.97 -9.47 -4.96
N ALA A 194 -21.28 -9.08 -6.05
CA ALA A 194 -21.68 -9.44 -7.41
C ALA A 194 -21.63 -10.96 -7.64
N ARG A 195 -20.67 -11.66 -7.02
CA ARG A 195 -20.55 -13.13 -7.10
C ARG A 195 -21.56 -13.86 -6.23
N ASN A 196 -21.85 -13.32 -5.05
CA ASN A 196 -22.75 -13.88 -4.05
C ASN A 196 -23.82 -12.86 -3.61
N PRO A 197 -24.93 -12.75 -4.36
CA PRO A 197 -26.00 -11.78 -4.09
C PRO A 197 -26.71 -11.95 -2.74
N SER A 198 -26.49 -13.07 -2.04
CA SER A 198 -27.05 -13.28 -0.69
C SER A 198 -26.30 -12.49 0.38
N LEU A 199 -25.19 -11.81 0.05
CA LEU A 199 -24.46 -10.99 1.00
C LEU A 199 -25.24 -9.72 1.34
N PRO A 200 -25.28 -9.30 2.62
CA PRO A 200 -26.02 -8.11 2.99
C PRO A 200 -25.45 -6.84 2.35
N GLY A 201 -26.29 -6.08 1.65
CA GLY A 201 -25.84 -4.88 0.93
C GLY A 201 -25.01 -5.20 -0.33
N ALA A 202 -25.10 -6.44 -0.85
CA ALA A 202 -24.48 -6.81 -2.12
C ALA A 202 -25.02 -5.97 -3.28
N LEU A 203 -24.11 -5.55 -4.16
CA LEU A 203 -24.47 -4.99 -5.45
C LEU A 203 -24.90 -6.13 -6.39
N VAL A 204 -26.21 -6.24 -6.65
CA VAL A 204 -26.76 -7.27 -7.54
C VAL A 204 -26.63 -6.82 -8.98
N LEU A 205 -25.72 -7.45 -9.73
CA LEU A 205 -25.50 -7.20 -11.15
C LEU A 205 -25.91 -8.42 -11.99
N PRO A 206 -26.56 -8.24 -13.15
CA PRO A 206 -26.76 -9.31 -14.12
C PRO A 206 -25.41 -9.93 -14.49
N GLY A 207 -25.29 -11.26 -14.37
CA GLY A 207 -24.02 -11.95 -14.63
C GLY A 207 -22.90 -11.61 -13.63
N GLY A 208 -23.22 -11.24 -12.39
CA GLY A 208 -22.24 -10.73 -11.42
C GLY A 208 -21.01 -11.62 -11.14
N ARG A 209 -21.08 -12.95 -11.34
CA ARG A 209 -19.89 -13.83 -11.34
C ARG A 209 -18.91 -13.51 -12.48
N ALA A 210 -19.42 -13.21 -13.67
CA ALA A 210 -18.61 -12.80 -14.81
C ALA A 210 -18.01 -11.41 -14.56
N VAL A 211 -18.79 -10.47 -14.00
CA VAL A 211 -18.30 -9.14 -13.61
C VAL A 211 -17.16 -9.24 -12.60
N SER A 212 -17.35 -10.03 -11.53
CA SER A 212 -16.31 -10.27 -10.51
C SER A 212 -15.02 -10.82 -11.11
N ARG A 213 -15.12 -11.82 -12.00
CA ARG A 213 -13.97 -12.38 -12.73
C ARG A 213 -13.32 -11.36 -13.66
N ALA A 214 -14.11 -10.56 -14.37
CA ALA A 214 -13.60 -9.51 -15.25
C ALA A 214 -12.83 -8.45 -14.46
N LEU A 215 -13.33 -8.02 -13.30
CA LEU A 215 -12.62 -7.08 -12.42
C LEU A 215 -11.27 -7.64 -11.96
N MET A 216 -11.22 -8.90 -11.54
CA MET A 216 -9.95 -9.55 -11.16
C MET A 216 -8.99 -9.69 -12.33
N LEU A 217 -9.50 -10.05 -13.51
CA LEU A 217 -8.70 -10.13 -14.73
C LEU A 217 -8.15 -8.75 -15.12
N LEU A 218 -8.96 -7.71 -15.11
CA LEU A 218 -8.54 -6.35 -15.42
C LEU A 218 -7.48 -5.86 -14.42
N ALA A 219 -7.66 -6.11 -13.12
CA ALA A 219 -6.66 -5.77 -12.11
C ALA A 219 -5.33 -6.51 -12.35
N PHE A 220 -5.39 -7.80 -12.72
CA PHE A 220 -4.20 -8.58 -13.06
C PHE A 220 -3.53 -8.08 -14.35
N LEU A 221 -4.29 -7.79 -15.40
CA LEU A 221 -3.78 -7.25 -16.66
C LEU A 221 -3.16 -5.88 -16.45
N TRP A 222 -3.77 -5.03 -15.62
CA TRP A 222 -3.22 -3.73 -15.25
C TRP A 222 -1.89 -3.88 -14.50
N PHE A 223 -1.83 -4.78 -13.51
CA PHE A 223 -0.59 -5.13 -12.84
C PHE A 223 0.47 -5.62 -13.83
N ALA A 224 0.14 -6.58 -14.70
CA ALA A 224 1.08 -7.14 -15.67
C ALA A 224 1.59 -6.10 -16.66
N LEU A 225 0.72 -5.18 -17.09
CA LEU A 225 1.06 -4.07 -17.97
C LEU A 225 2.04 -3.10 -17.31
N PHE A 226 1.78 -2.66 -16.08
CA PHE A 226 2.62 -1.66 -15.40
C PHE A 226 3.81 -2.25 -14.64
N TYR A 227 3.86 -3.57 -14.45
CA TYR A 227 4.94 -4.24 -13.72
C TYR A 227 6.34 -3.91 -14.25
N PRO A 228 6.61 -3.93 -15.57
CA PRO A 228 7.91 -3.53 -16.10
C PRO A 228 8.29 -2.09 -15.74
N LEU A 229 7.34 -1.15 -15.79
CA LEU A 229 7.60 0.24 -15.40
C LEU A 229 7.94 0.35 -13.91
N HIS A 230 7.19 -0.32 -13.04
CA HIS A 230 7.42 -0.30 -11.60
C HIS A 230 8.71 -1.00 -11.16
N THR A 231 9.24 -1.92 -11.97
CA THR A 231 10.49 -2.66 -11.68
C THR A 231 11.66 -2.23 -12.56
N ALA A 232 11.52 -1.09 -13.24
CA ALA A 232 12.48 -0.50 -14.15
C ALA A 232 12.96 -1.45 -15.27
N VAL A 233 12.18 -2.49 -15.61
CA VAL A 233 12.52 -3.46 -16.65
C VAL A 233 12.63 -2.72 -17.97
N PRO A 234 13.75 -2.86 -18.71
CA PRO A 234 13.91 -2.17 -19.98
C PRO A 234 12.78 -2.53 -20.94
N LEU A 235 12.12 -1.51 -21.48
CA LEU A 235 11.09 -1.66 -22.50
C LEU A 235 11.57 -1.07 -23.81
N PRO A 236 11.23 -1.68 -24.96
CA PRO A 236 11.47 -1.07 -26.27
C PRO A 236 10.80 0.31 -26.35
N GLN A 237 11.47 1.29 -26.93
CA GLN A 237 10.93 2.67 -27.02
C GLN A 237 9.55 2.72 -27.70
N GLY A 238 9.31 1.87 -28.70
CA GLY A 238 8.02 1.77 -29.37
C GLY A 238 6.89 1.31 -28.44
N ALA A 239 7.16 0.39 -27.50
CA ALA A 239 6.18 -0.06 -26.52
C ALA A 239 5.83 1.06 -25.51
N VAL A 240 6.82 1.89 -25.14
CA VAL A 240 6.59 3.05 -24.26
C VAL A 240 5.72 4.10 -24.97
N LYS A 241 6.11 4.50 -26.19
CA LYS A 241 5.43 5.55 -26.96
C LYS A 241 4.02 5.17 -27.41
N ASN A 242 3.84 3.95 -27.93
CA ASN A 242 2.58 3.54 -28.53
C ASN A 242 1.66 2.78 -27.57
N GLY A 243 2.19 2.29 -26.45
CA GLY A 243 1.44 1.54 -25.45
C GLY A 243 1.15 2.36 -24.19
N PHE A 244 2.19 2.77 -23.45
CA PHE A 244 1.98 3.40 -22.15
C PHE A 244 1.60 4.87 -22.24
N LEU A 245 2.24 5.63 -23.13
CA LEU A 245 1.98 7.07 -23.31
C LEU A 245 0.70 7.36 -24.11
N SER A 246 0.10 6.35 -24.73
CA SER A 246 -1.16 6.46 -25.48
C SER A 246 -2.38 6.13 -24.62
N LEU A 247 -2.18 5.55 -23.44
CA LEU A 247 -3.26 5.35 -22.47
C LEU A 247 -3.62 6.69 -21.82
N PRO A 248 -4.91 6.98 -21.59
CA PRO A 248 -5.32 8.13 -20.80
C PRO A 248 -4.69 8.00 -19.41
N GLY A 249 -3.86 8.99 -19.06
CA GLY A 249 -3.22 9.12 -17.75
C GLY A 249 -4.12 9.74 -16.70
#